data_AF-A0A0X9FGF3-F1
#
_entry.id   AF-A0A0X9FGF3-F1
#
_cell.length_a   1.000
_cell.length_b   1.000
_cell.length_c   1.000
_cell.angle_alpha   90.00
_cell.angle_beta   90.00
_cell.angle_gamma   90.00
#
_symmetry.space_group_name_H-M   'P 1'
#
loop_
_entity.id
_entity.type
_entity.pdbx_description
1 polymer ?
#
loop_
_entity_poly.entity_id
_entity_poly.type
_entity_poly.pdbx_seq_one_letter_code
_entity_poly.pdbx_strand_id
1 'polypeptide(L)'
;KADVDLDKRAGECSEEEVEKIITIMAHPRQYKIPDWFLNRQKDIQDGKYSQLTSSNLDSKLRDDLERLKKIRAHRGMRHYWGLRVRGQ
;
A
#
# COMPACT_ATOMS: atom_id res chain seq x y z
N LYS A 1 11.93 10.75 8.88
CA LYS A 1 11.18 11.10 10.11
C LYS A 1 11.51 10.22 11.30
N ALA A 2 11.98 8.99 11.10
CA ALA A 2 12.46 8.12 12.18
C ALA A 2 13.78 8.59 12.81
N ASP A 3 14.40 9.66 12.28
CA ASP A 3 15.70 10.21 12.71
C ASP A 3 16.82 9.17 12.80
N VAL A 4 16.76 8.18 11.90
CA VAL A 4 17.81 7.19 11.70
C VAL A 4 18.76 7.72 10.64
N ASP A 5 20.05 7.55 10.89
CA ASP A 5 21.10 7.88 9.94
C ASP A 5 20.98 7.00 8.67
N LEU A 6 21.01 7.65 7.51
CA LEU A 6 20.85 7.01 6.21
C LEU A 6 22.12 6.26 5.77
N ASP A 7 23.29 6.63 6.31
CA ASP A 7 24.58 6.03 5.97
C ASP A 7 24.91 4.80 6.84
N LYS A 8 24.16 4.59 7.92
CA LYS A 8 24.28 3.39 8.76
C LYS A 8 23.89 2.13 8.00
N ARG A 9 24.58 1.02 8.28
CA ARG A 9 24.24 -0.29 7.70
C ARG A 9 23.00 -0.85 8.40
N ALA A 10 22.12 -1.49 7.62
CA ALA A 10 20.87 -2.06 8.13
C ALA A 10 21.05 -3.10 9.27
N GLY A 11 22.22 -3.74 9.37
CA GLY A 11 22.55 -4.67 10.45
C GLY A 11 23.02 -4.01 11.75
N GLU A 12 23.31 -2.70 11.73
CA GLU A 12 23.74 -1.91 12.90
C GLU A 12 22.58 -1.11 13.51
N CYS A 13 21.39 -1.18 12.91
CA CYS A 13 20.20 -0.53 13.42
C CYS A 13 19.79 -1.17 14.76
N SER A 14 19.49 -0.33 15.75
CA SER A 14 18.97 -0.82 17.02
C SER A 14 17.52 -1.27 16.87
N GLU A 15 17.07 -2.16 17.75
CA GLU A 15 15.69 -2.65 17.75
C GLU A 15 14.68 -1.50 17.94
N GLU A 16 15.03 -0.49 18.74
CA GLU A 16 14.24 0.74 18.92
C GLU A 16 14.09 1.56 17.63
N GLU A 17 15.15 1.68 16.82
CA GLU A 17 15.10 2.36 15.53
C GLU A 17 14.19 1.61 14.56
N VAL A 18 14.24 0.27 14.58
CA VAL A 18 13.38 -0.59 13.75
C VAL A 18 11.91 -0.44 14.15
N GLU A 19 11.59 -0.48 15.45
CA GLU A 19 10.21 -0.29 15.93
C GLU A 19 9.66 1.09 15.55
N LYS A 20 10.48 2.14 15.64
CA LYS A 20 10.09 3.49 15.16
C LYS A 20 9.77 3.48 13.67
N ILE A 21 10.53 2.77 12.84
CA ILE A 21 10.23 2.66 11.40
C ILE A 21 8.90 1.93 11.19
N ILE A 22 8.67 0.82 11.89
CA ILE A 22 7.44 0.02 11.78
C ILE A 22 6.21 0.86 12.16
N THR A 23 6.28 1.60 13.26
CA THR A 23 5.20 2.49 13.72
C THR A 23 4.92 3.61 12.72
N ILE A 24 5.95 4.21 12.13
CA ILE A 24 5.80 5.21 11.06
C ILE A 24 5.15 4.61 9.82
N MET A 25 5.51 3.38 9.43
CA MET A 25 4.91 2.69 8.30
C MET A 25 3.44 2.32 8.54
N ALA A 26 3.07 1.95 9.77
CA ALA A 26 1.70 1.65 10.13
C ALA A 26 0.81 2.91 10.14
N HIS A 27 1.34 4.05 10.59
CA HIS A 27 0.59 5.29 10.75
C HIS A 27 1.27 6.52 10.12
N PRO A 28 1.49 6.53 8.79
CA PRO A 28 2.29 7.55 8.11
C PRO A 28 1.74 8.97 8.24
N ARG A 29 0.41 9.12 8.35
CA ARG A 29 -0.27 10.42 8.49
C ARG A 29 0.07 11.11 9.81
N GLN A 30 0.26 10.35 10.89
CA GLN A 30 0.60 10.90 12.21
C GLN A 30 2.00 11.55 12.21
N TYR A 31 2.88 11.09 11.32
CA TYR A 31 4.25 11.59 11.18
C TYR A 31 4.40 12.67 10.11
N LYS A 32 3.30 13.33 9.71
CA LYS A 32 3.25 14.42 8.73
C LYS A 32 3.74 14.02 7.32
N ILE A 33 3.55 12.75 6.93
CA ILE A 33 3.79 12.31 5.55
C ILE A 33 2.60 12.77 4.68
N PRO A 34 2.84 13.41 3.52
CA PRO A 34 1.76 13.87 2.66
C PRO A 34 0.89 12.75 2.10
N ASP A 35 -0.41 13.01 1.94
CA ASP A 35 -1.37 12.01 1.46
C ASP A 35 -1.05 11.53 0.02
N TRP A 36 -0.43 12.36 -0.82
CA TRP A 36 -0.01 12.00 -2.19
C TRP A 36 1.08 10.93 -2.24
N PHE A 37 1.82 10.72 -1.14
CA PHE A 37 2.88 9.72 -1.04
C PHE A 37 2.35 8.32 -0.72
N LEU A 38 1.10 8.21 -0.27
CA LEU A 38 0.50 6.95 0.16
C LEU A 38 0.11 6.08 -1.04
N ASN A 39 0.28 4.76 -0.89
CA ASN A 39 -0.01 3.79 -1.95
C ASN A 39 -1.52 3.58 -2.19
N ARG A 40 -2.37 3.79 -1.18
CA ARG A 40 -3.82 3.72 -1.31
C ARG A 40 -4.47 5.00 -0.84
N GLN A 41 -4.82 5.83 -1.82
CA GLN A 41 -5.48 7.10 -1.59
C GLN A 41 -6.98 6.96 -1.80
N LYS A 42 -7.76 7.55 -0.90
CA LYS A 42 -9.23 7.60 -0.97
C LYS A 42 -9.85 6.24 -1.31
N ASP A 43 -9.75 5.29 -0.38
CA ASP A 43 -10.29 3.95 -0.59
C ASP A 43 -11.78 3.97 -0.96
N ILE A 44 -12.21 3.07 -1.84
CA ILE A 44 -13.57 3.09 -2.40
C ILE A 44 -14.62 2.71 -1.35
N GLN A 45 -14.25 1.89 -0.37
CA GLN A 45 -15.14 1.49 0.73
C GLN A 45 -15.18 2.56 1.83
N ASP A 46 -14.02 2.88 2.40
CA ASP A 46 -13.95 3.70 3.61
C ASP A 46 -13.64 5.18 3.36
N GLY A 47 -13.23 5.56 2.15
CA GLY A 47 -12.78 6.92 1.81
C GLY A 47 -11.45 7.34 2.46
N LYS A 48 -10.84 6.46 3.26
CA LYS A 48 -9.62 6.74 4.02
C LYS A 48 -8.37 6.66 3.15
N TYR A 49 -7.32 7.34 3.61
CA TYR A 49 -5.97 7.27 3.06
C TYR A 49 -5.13 6.35 3.94
N SER A 50 -4.47 5.37 3.33
CA SER A 50 -3.68 4.38 4.06
C SER A 50 -2.44 3.96 3.29
N GLN A 51 -1.44 3.50 4.02
CA GLN A 51 -0.30 2.75 3.48
C GLN A 51 -0.53 1.28 3.76
N LEU A 52 -0.72 0.48 2.71
CA LEU A 52 -0.86 -0.97 2.83
C LEU A 52 0.51 -1.64 2.81
N THR A 53 0.70 -2.63 3.68
CA THR A 53 1.93 -3.43 3.80
C THR A 53 1.64 -4.91 3.53
N SER A 54 2.57 -5.57 2.83
CA SER A 54 2.62 -7.02 2.59
C SER A 54 1.23 -7.66 2.35
N SER A 55 0.77 -8.50 3.28
CA SER A 55 -0.49 -9.26 3.17
C SER A 55 -1.74 -8.40 3.02
N ASN A 56 -1.75 -7.18 3.58
CA ASN A 56 -2.88 -6.26 3.47
C ASN A 56 -2.98 -5.68 2.04
N LEU A 57 -1.84 -5.52 1.36
CA LEU A 57 -1.79 -5.09 -0.03
C LEU A 57 -2.40 -6.16 -0.94
N ASP A 58 -2.00 -7.41 -0.77
CA ASP A 58 -2.49 -8.53 -1.58
C ASP A 58 -3.99 -8.77 -1.37
N SER A 59 -4.45 -8.69 -0.12
CA SER A 59 -5.87 -8.85 0.22
C SER A 59 -6.71 -7.75 -0.45
N LYS A 60 -6.29 -6.49 -0.34
CA LYS A 60 -7.01 -5.37 -0.98
C LYS A 60 -6.98 -5.44 -2.51
N LEU A 61 -5.88 -5.91 -3.11
CA LEU A 61 -5.81 -6.13 -4.55
C LEU A 61 -6.82 -7.19 -5.00
N ARG A 62 -6.95 -8.30 -4.26
CA ARG A 62 -7.94 -9.34 -4.55
C ARG A 62 -9.36 -8.79 -4.46
N ASP A 63 -9.68 -8.03 -3.42
CA ASP A 63 -11.00 -7.41 -3.24
C ASP A 63 -11.35 -6.45 -4.40
N ASP A 64 -10.39 -5.64 -4.84
CA ASP A 64 -10.58 -4.73 -5.97
C ASP A 64 -10.84 -5.48 -7.27
N LEU A 65 -10.08 -6.55 -7.54
CA LEU A 65 -10.27 -7.38 -8.72
C LEU A 65 -11.62 -8.10 -8.70
N GLU A 66 -12.02 -8.63 -7.54
CA GLU A 66 -13.29 -9.33 -7.41
C GLU A 66 -14.48 -8.38 -7.60
N ARG A 67 -14.38 -7.16 -7.07
CA ARG A 67 -15.36 -6.10 -7.35
C ARG A 67 -15.45 -5.80 -8.84
N LEU A 68 -14.32 -5.68 -9.55
CA LEU A 68 -14.30 -5.41 -10.99
C LEU A 68 -14.91 -6.56 -11.81
N LYS A 69 -14.73 -7.82 -11.37
CA LYS A 69 -15.40 -8.98 -11.98
C LYS A 69 -16.91 -8.95 -11.74
N LYS A 70 -17.35 -8.65 -10.50
CA LYS A 70 -18.77 -8.61 -10.13
C LYS A 70 -19.57 -7.60 -10.96
N ILE A 71 -19.00 -6.43 -11.23
CA ILE A 71 -19.63 -5.40 -12.08
C ILE A 71 -19.46 -5.65 -13.59
N ARG A 72 -18.79 -6.75 -13.98
CA ARG A 72 -18.46 -7.11 -15.38
C ARG A 72 -17.73 -5.99 -16.13
N ALA A 73 -16.84 -5.25 -15.45
CA ALA A 73 -16.03 -4.24 -16.10
C ALA A 73 -15.01 -4.89 -17.04
N HIS A 74 -14.78 -4.31 -18.22
CA HIS A 74 -13.82 -4.80 -19.21
C HIS A 74 -12.44 -5.11 -18.59
N ARG A 75 -11.93 -4.21 -17.74
CA ARG A 75 -10.66 -4.40 -17.03
C ARG A 75 -10.69 -5.61 -16.08
N GLY A 76 -11.80 -5.83 -15.37
CA GLY A 76 -11.98 -6.96 -14.45
C GLY A 76 -12.02 -8.30 -15.18
N MET A 77 -12.77 -8.37 -16.29
CA MET A 77 -12.85 -9.56 -17.13
C MET A 77 -11.49 -9.92 -17.75
N ARG A 78 -10.74 -8.92 -18.21
CA ARG A 78 -9.38 -9.15 -18.73
C ARG A 78 -8.41 -9.62 -17.67
N HIS A 79 -8.50 -9.10 -16.44
CA HIS A 79 -7.71 -9.63 -15.32
C HIS A 79 -8.07 -11.09 -15.01
N TYR A 80 -9.35 -11.45 -15.08
CA TYR A 80 -9.79 -12.83 -14.88
C TYR A 80 -9.25 -13.78 -15.95
N TRP A 81 -9.19 -13.34 -17.21
CA TRP A 81 -8.62 -14.11 -18.32
C TRP A 81 -7.09 -14.02 -18.45
N GLY A 82 -6.39 -13.31 -17.56
CA GLY A 82 -4.93 -13.14 -17.62
C GLY A 82 -4.44 -12.29 -18.80
N LEU A 83 -5.28 -11.41 -19.35
CA LEU A 83 -4.95 -10.56 -20.50
C LEU A 83 -4.41 -9.17 -20.07
N ARG A 84 -3.63 -8.53 -20.95
CA ARG A 84 -2.94 -7.26 -20.69
C ARG A 84 -3.87 -6.04 -20.62
N VAL A 85 -4.32 -5.65 -19.44
CA VAL A 85 -5.36 -4.63 -19.23
C VAL A 85 -5.17 -3.20 -19.78
N ARG A 86 -3.96 -2.75 -20.16
CA ARG A 86 -3.66 -1.34 -20.52
C ARG A 86 -3.70 -1.01 -22.03
N GLY A 87 -4.51 -1.72 -22.82
CA GLY A 87 -4.75 -1.38 -24.22
C GLY A 87 -3.60 -1.67 -25.19
N GLN A 88 -2.75 -2.65 -24.86
CA GLN A 88 -1.84 -3.28 -25.83
C GLN A 88 -2.58 -4.27 -26.71
#